data_AF-A0A4P5VDU6-F1
#
_entry.id   AF-A0A4P5VDU6-F1
#
_cell.length_a   1.000
_cell.length_b   1.000
_cell.length_c   1.000
_cell.angle_alpha   90.00
_cell.angle_beta   90.00
_cell.angle_gamma   90.00
#
_symmetry.space_group_name_H-M   'P 1'
#
loop_
_entity.id
_entity.type
_entity.pdbx_description
1 polymer ?
#
loop_
_entity_poly.entity_id
_entity_poly.type
_entity_poly.pdbx_seq_one_letter_code
_entity_poly.pdbx_strand_id
1 'polypeptide(L)'
;MALSALLCQGAAAGAQAALTVPLECRIGTAGWTPCTMTIQRFGEHWWLQVGTQRLEFRSDGRGSITVSDGAGGRRPVQPVWREPRSLCWDGICAKGDLPLD
;
A
#
# COMPACT_ATOMS: atom_id res chain seq x y z
N MET A 1 47.31 -18.47 -24.53
CA MET A 1 46.42 -17.34 -24.16
C MET A 1 45.03 -17.65 -24.70
N ALA A 2 44.09 -18.08 -23.84
CA ALA A 2 42.70 -18.33 -24.25
C ALA A 2 41.72 -17.96 -23.13
N LEU A 3 41.19 -16.74 -23.29
CA LEU A 3 39.89 -16.20 -22.89
C LEU A 3 39.20 -16.72 -21.63
N SER A 4 39.34 -15.94 -20.55
CA SER A 4 38.38 -15.85 -19.46
C SER A 4 37.11 -15.14 -19.93
N ALA A 5 35.96 -15.77 -19.79
CA ALA A 5 34.66 -15.10 -19.85
C ALA A 5 33.88 -15.47 -18.58
N LEU A 6 34.01 -14.62 -17.55
CA LEU A 6 33.13 -14.65 -16.38
C LEU A 6 31.74 -14.17 -16.83
N LEU A 7 30.77 -15.08 -16.87
CA LEU A 7 29.36 -14.74 -16.98
C LEU A 7 28.88 -14.23 -15.62
N CYS A 8 28.93 -12.91 -15.41
CA CYS A 8 28.16 -12.27 -14.35
C CYS A 8 26.66 -12.37 -14.69
N GLN A 9 26.00 -13.40 -14.19
CA GLN A 9 24.54 -13.50 -14.21
C GLN A 9 23.98 -12.55 -13.15
N GLY A 10 23.63 -11.33 -13.56
CA GLY A 10 22.88 -10.41 -12.73
C GLY A 10 21.50 -10.99 -12.44
N ALA A 11 21.25 -11.35 -11.18
CA ALA A 11 19.92 -11.71 -10.72
C ALA A 11 19.00 -10.50 -10.83
N ALA A 12 18.17 -10.47 -11.87
CA ALA A 12 17.03 -9.57 -11.91
C ALA A 12 16.07 -10.02 -10.80
N ALA A 13 16.12 -9.34 -9.65
CA ALA A 13 15.13 -9.49 -8.60
C ALA A 13 13.75 -9.27 -9.23
N GLY A 14 12.96 -10.34 -9.34
CA GLY A 14 11.67 -10.32 -10.02
C GLY A 14 10.79 -9.23 -9.43
N ALA A 15 10.40 -8.27 -10.26
CA ALA A 15 9.37 -7.31 -9.89
C ALA A 15 8.06 -8.10 -9.71
N GLN A 16 7.68 -8.32 -8.45
CA GLN A 16 6.37 -8.87 -8.13
C GLN A 16 5.31 -7.92 -8.71
N ALA A 17 4.42 -8.45 -9.53
CA ALA A 17 3.36 -7.66 -10.14
C ALA A 17 2.49 -7.04 -9.03
N ALA A 18 2.27 -5.73 -9.11
CA ALA A 18 1.43 -5.05 -8.15
C ALA A 18 -0.04 -5.51 -8.30
N LEU A 19 -0.67 -5.90 -7.20
CA LEU A 19 -2.09 -6.26 -7.17
C LEU A 19 -2.92 -4.98 -7.00
N THR A 20 -3.94 -4.77 -7.82
CA THR A 20 -4.89 -3.65 -7.66
C THR A 20 -6.30 -4.17 -7.47
N VAL A 21 -7.00 -3.68 -6.45
CA VAL A 21 -8.39 -4.04 -6.16
C VAL A 21 -9.27 -2.81 -5.98
N PRO A 22 -10.52 -2.82 -6.48
CA PRO A 22 -11.49 -1.77 -6.23
C PRO A 22 -12.02 -1.87 -4.80
N LEU A 23 -12.19 -0.72 -4.13
CA LEU A 23 -12.71 -0.60 -2.76
C LEU A 23 -13.62 0.63 -2.65
N GLU A 24 -14.23 0.79 -1.49
CA GLU A 24 -14.77 2.08 -1.05
C GLU A 24 -13.84 2.70 -0.01
N CYS A 25 -13.54 4.00 -0.14
CA CYS A 25 -12.73 4.74 0.81
C CYS A 25 -13.50 5.91 1.42
N ARG A 26 -13.14 6.25 2.65
CA ARG A 26 -13.64 7.43 3.37
C ARG A 26 -12.47 8.14 4.03
N ILE A 27 -12.40 9.46 3.84
CA ILE A 27 -11.41 10.33 4.48
C ILE A 27 -12.13 11.22 5.50
N GLY A 28 -11.70 11.17 6.76
CA GLY A 28 -12.35 11.85 7.87
C GLY A 28 -13.80 11.37 8.04
N THR A 29 -14.74 12.32 8.04
CA THR A 29 -16.17 12.07 8.20
C THR A 29 -16.96 12.16 6.89
N ALA A 30 -16.28 12.17 5.73
CA ALA A 30 -16.93 12.21 4.43
C ALA A 30 -17.79 10.96 4.16
N GLY A 31 -18.60 11.00 3.10
CA GLY A 31 -19.26 9.80 2.58
C GLY A 31 -18.25 8.78 2.04
N TRP A 32 -18.69 7.53 1.89
CA TRP A 32 -17.93 6.52 1.16
C TRP A 32 -17.85 6.90 -0.33
N THR A 33 -16.68 6.71 -0.92
CA THR A 33 -16.43 6.99 -2.34
C THR A 33 -15.66 5.83 -2.97
N PRO A 34 -15.84 5.54 -4.27
CA PRO A 34 -15.02 4.56 -4.97
C PRO A 34 -13.53 4.94 -4.93
N CYS A 35 -12.69 3.96 -4.66
CA CYS A 35 -11.23 4.10 -4.68
C CYS A 35 -10.59 2.80 -5.15
N THR A 36 -9.27 2.82 -5.39
CA THR A 36 -8.49 1.59 -5.61
C THR A 36 -7.41 1.47 -4.56
N MET A 37 -7.14 0.23 -4.14
CA MET A 37 -5.93 -0.12 -3.42
C MET A 37 -4.97 -0.80 -4.38
N THR A 38 -3.73 -0.36 -4.39
CA THR A 38 -2.66 -1.09 -5.08
C THR A 38 -1.62 -1.52 -4.08
N ILE A 39 -1.31 -2.81 -4.10
CA ILE A 39 -0.32 -3.46 -3.26
C ILE A 39 0.93 -3.64 -4.11
N GLN A 40 1.98 -2.89 -3.78
CA GLN A 40 3.30 -3.11 -4.37
C GLN A 40 4.02 -4.25 -3.65
N ARG A 41 3.82 -4.37 -2.34
CA ARG A 41 4.34 -5.47 -1.54
C ARG A 41 3.40 -5.78 -0.37
N PHE A 42 2.92 -7.01 -0.31
CA PHE A 42 2.03 -7.49 0.75
C PHE A 42 2.63 -7.26 2.13
N GLY A 43 1.81 -6.78 3.07
CA GLY A 43 2.21 -6.48 4.45
C GLY A 43 3.19 -5.33 4.64
N GLU A 44 3.77 -4.76 3.58
CA GLU A 44 4.87 -3.79 3.66
C GLU A 44 4.57 -2.46 2.96
N HIS A 45 4.03 -2.46 1.73
CA HIS A 45 3.88 -1.25 0.93
C HIS A 45 2.66 -1.32 -0.01
N TRP A 46 1.71 -0.43 0.23
CA TRP A 46 0.52 -0.24 -0.61
C TRP A 46 0.15 1.24 -0.69
N TRP A 47 -0.79 1.58 -1.58
CA TRP A 47 -1.41 2.90 -1.58
C TRP A 47 -2.91 2.81 -1.87
N LEU A 48 -3.62 3.84 -1.44
CA LEU A 48 -5.01 4.11 -1.81
C LEU A 48 -5.05 5.26 -2.82
N GLN A 49 -5.74 5.07 -3.93
CA GLN A 49 -6.05 6.13 -4.89
C GLN A 49 -7.50 6.58 -4.64
N VAL A 50 -7.68 7.76 -4.05
CA VAL A 50 -8.97 8.37 -3.74
C VAL A 50 -9.13 9.61 -4.61
N GLY A 51 -9.84 9.48 -5.74
CA GLY A 51 -9.86 10.52 -6.78
C GLY A 51 -8.44 10.79 -7.30
N THR A 52 -7.98 12.04 -7.20
CA THR A 52 -6.61 12.44 -7.58
C THR A 52 -5.59 12.26 -6.45
N GLN A 53 -6.04 11.99 -5.22
CA GLN A 53 -5.16 11.87 -4.06
C GLN A 53 -4.60 10.45 -3.94
N ARG A 54 -3.28 10.33 -3.80
CA ARG A 54 -2.59 9.08 -3.51
C ARG A 54 -2.11 9.09 -2.06
N LEU A 55 -2.60 8.15 -1.27
CA LEU A 55 -2.18 7.92 0.10
C LEU A 55 -1.30 6.68 0.14
N GLU A 56 0.00 6.88 0.33
CA GLU A 56 0.99 5.81 0.33
C GLU A 56 1.30 5.34 1.75
N PHE A 57 1.19 4.03 1.97
CA PHE A 57 1.38 3.39 3.26
C PHE A 57 2.64 2.53 3.25
N ARG A 58 3.36 2.57 4.37
CA ARG A 58 4.50 1.70 4.65
C ARG A 58 4.42 1.11 6.04
N SER A 59 4.50 -0.21 6.09
CA SER A 59 4.59 -1.02 7.31
C SER A 59 6.03 -1.51 7.47
N ASP A 60 6.51 -1.53 8.71
CA ASP A 60 7.83 -2.09 9.03
C ASP A 60 7.80 -3.61 9.33
N GLY A 61 6.63 -4.24 9.17
CA GLY A 61 6.40 -5.66 9.48
C GLY A 61 6.30 -5.98 10.98
N ARG A 62 6.45 -4.98 11.87
CA ARG A 62 6.33 -5.12 13.33
C ARG A 62 5.13 -4.36 13.90
N GLY A 63 4.24 -3.92 13.03
CA GLY A 63 3.02 -3.21 13.39
C GLY A 63 3.11 -1.68 13.31
N SER A 64 4.29 -1.11 13.00
CA SER A 64 4.39 0.33 12.75
C SER A 64 4.00 0.63 11.31
N ILE A 65 2.89 1.35 11.13
CA ILE A 65 2.43 1.80 9.81
C ILE A 65 2.58 3.31 9.73
N THR A 66 3.01 3.80 8.58
CA THR A 66 3.14 5.22 8.28
C THR A 66 2.46 5.55 6.96
N VAL A 67 1.86 6.73 6.86
CA VAL A 67 1.18 7.21 5.64
C VAL A 67 1.77 8.54 5.17
N SER A 68 1.85 8.74 3.86
CA SER A 68 2.15 10.02 3.21
C SER A 68 1.19 10.30 2.07
N ASP A 69 0.85 11.56 1.84
CA ASP A 69 -0.05 12.04 0.78
C ASP A 69 0.70 12.63 -0.44
N GLY A 70 2.02 12.41 -0.52
CA GLY A 70 2.88 12.98 -1.56
C GLY A 70 3.34 14.42 -1.30
N ALA A 71 2.80 15.13 -0.29
CA ALA A 71 3.25 16.47 0.09
C ALA A 71 4.50 16.47 0.99
N GLY A 72 5.11 15.30 1.21
CA GLY A 72 6.44 15.13 1.81
C GLY A 72 6.46 14.71 3.29
N GLY A 73 5.37 14.89 4.02
CA GLY A 73 5.25 14.42 5.41
C GLY A 73 4.83 12.95 5.47
N ARG A 74 5.55 12.12 6.23
CA ARG A 74 5.07 10.80 6.63
C ARG A 74 4.65 10.85 8.09
N ARG A 75 3.44 10.39 8.40
CA ARG A 75 2.90 10.34 9.77
C ARG A 75 2.58 8.90 10.18
N PRO A 76 2.78 8.53 11.45
CA PRO A 76 2.37 7.22 11.94
C PRO A 76 0.84 7.09 11.90
N VAL A 77 0.35 5.86 11.70
CA VAL A 77 -1.07 5.51 11.75
C VAL A 77 -1.26 4.13 12.38
N GLN A 78 -2.38 3.95 13.08
CA GLN A 78 -2.75 2.65 13.63
C GLN A 78 -3.88 2.01 12.81
N PRO A 79 -3.72 0.75 12.34
CA PRO A 79 -4.82 -0.01 11.75
C PRO A 79 -5.85 -0.38 12.82
N VAL A 80 -7.12 -0.15 12.53
CA VAL A 80 -8.25 -0.55 13.38
C VAL A 80 -9.46 -0.94 12.54
N TRP A 81 -10.00 -2.13 12.80
CA TRP A 81 -11.28 -2.55 12.24
C TRP A 81 -12.42 -1.78 12.93
N ARG A 82 -13.33 -1.18 12.16
CA ARG A 82 -14.42 -0.33 12.69
C ARG A 82 -15.78 -0.85 12.30
N GLU A 83 -16.09 -0.83 11.00
CA GLU A 83 -17.31 -1.39 10.42
C GLU A 83 -17.03 -2.76 9.79
N PRO A 84 -18.07 -3.56 9.48
CA PRO A 84 -17.89 -4.80 8.75
C PRO A 84 -17.05 -4.58 7.49
N ARG A 85 -15.95 -5.34 7.39
CA ARG A 85 -15.01 -5.28 6.26
C ARG A 85 -14.41 -3.90 6.01
N SER A 86 -14.34 -3.04 7.04
CA SER A 86 -13.66 -1.76 6.97
C SER A 86 -12.48 -1.65 7.93
N LEU A 87 -11.32 -1.37 7.35
CA LEU A 87 -10.08 -1.09 8.05
C LEU A 87 -9.77 0.40 7.96
N CYS A 88 -9.49 1.02 9.10
CA CYS A 88 -9.16 2.45 9.20
C CYS A 88 -7.74 2.65 9.72
N TRP A 89 -7.09 3.69 9.20
CA TRP A 89 -5.79 4.22 9.60
C TRP A 89 -5.94 5.70 9.93
N ASP A 90 -6.28 6.01 11.19
CA ASP A 90 -6.44 7.38 11.71
C ASP A 90 -7.19 8.33 10.77
N GLY A 91 -8.46 8.02 10.53
CA GLY A 91 -9.36 8.81 9.68
C GLY A 91 -9.31 8.47 8.19
N ILE A 92 -8.40 7.59 7.74
CA ILE A 92 -8.42 7.04 6.38
C ILE A 92 -9.01 5.63 6.47
N CYS A 93 -10.20 5.41 5.93
CA CYS A 93 -10.83 4.09 5.96
C CYS A 93 -10.94 3.52 4.54
N ALA A 94 -10.74 2.22 4.43
CA ALA A 94 -11.02 1.44 3.24
C ALA A 94 -11.99 0.31 3.59
N LYS A 95 -12.87 -0.06 2.66
CA LYS A 95 -13.92 -1.07 2.85
C LYS A 95 -14.05 -1.92 1.59
N GLY A 96 -14.11 -3.24 1.77
CA GLY A 96 -14.21 -4.20 0.67
C GLY A 96 -13.46 -5.50 0.94
N ASP A 97 -12.94 -6.14 -0.11
CA ASP A 97 -12.01 -7.28 -0.02
C ASP A 97 -10.59 -6.73 0.08
N LEU A 98 -10.13 -6.48 1.31
CA LEU A 98 -8.81 -5.91 1.59
C LEU A 98 -7.74 -7.01 1.53
N PRO A 99 -6.80 -7.01 0.57
CA PRO A 99 -5.81 -8.07 0.42
C PRO A 99 -4.56 -7.78 1.26
N LEU A 100 -4.74 -7.45 2.55
CA LEU A 100 -3.65 -7.00 3.44
C LEU A 100 -3.14 -8.08 4.39
N ASP A 101 -3.66 -9.31 4.22
CA ASP A 101 -3.31 -10.51 4.97
C ASP A 101 -2.08 -11.22 4.37
#